data_AF-A0A381SS53-F1
#
_entry.id   AF-A0A381SS53-F1
#
_cell.length_a   1.000
_cell.length_b   1.000
_cell.length_c   1.000
_cell.angle_alpha   90.00
_cell.angle_beta   90.00
_cell.angle_gamma   90.00
#
_symmetry.space_group_name_H-M   'P 1'
#
loop_
_entity.id
_entity.type
_entity.pdbx_description
1 polymer ?
#
loop_
_entity_poly.entity_id
_entity_poly.type
_entity_poly.pdbx_seq_one_letter_code
_entity_poly.pdbx_strand_id
1 'polypeptide(L)'
;VFSLITGQNNGGSEILEQRRGFNDSSSGLTLTIHKGLQEIDSHSWNRVVPHDTPTLRYEFLHALETSGAVCDDTGWSPCHLTLARGDDLVGAVPCYLKSHSYGEFIFDWAWARAYQQSGLDYYPKLVAAVPFTPITGPRLLTHPRQDRELLASTLVHGLRSLGQKLDVSSIHCLFLTESDIRYFQTLDFIDRTSNQFHW
;
A
#
# COMPACT_ATOMS: atom_id res chain seq x y z
N VAL A 1 -9.14 2.69 10.12
CA VAL A 1 -7.92 2.05 9.56
C VAL A 1 -8.35 0.68 9.10
N PHE A 2 -7.99 0.20 7.90
CA PHE A 2 -8.37 -1.15 7.46
C PHE A 2 -7.15 -2.06 7.48
N SER A 3 -7.27 -3.26 8.05
CA SER A 3 -6.14 -4.18 8.22
C SER A 3 -6.49 -5.59 7.78
N LEU A 4 -5.57 -6.29 7.13
CA LEU A 4 -5.66 -7.71 6.80
C LEU A 4 -4.46 -8.43 7.41
N ILE A 5 -4.69 -9.56 8.09
CA ILE A 5 -3.61 -10.45 8.57
C ILE A 5 -3.31 -11.46 7.48
N THR A 6 -2.05 -11.59 7.07
CA THR A 6 -1.65 -12.37 5.89
C THR A 6 -1.20 -13.80 6.20
N GLY A 7 -1.03 -14.17 7.48
CA GLY A 7 -0.67 -15.52 7.92
C GLY A 7 0.76 -15.91 7.52
N GLN A 8 1.69 -15.92 8.48
CA GLN A 8 3.07 -16.35 8.24
C GLN A 8 3.12 -17.88 8.14
N ASN A 9 3.62 -18.41 7.02
CA ASN A 9 3.74 -19.85 6.81
C ASN A 9 5.09 -20.34 7.37
N ASN A 10 5.09 -20.97 8.55
CA ASN A 10 6.28 -21.58 9.18
C ASN A 10 6.71 -22.91 8.51
N GLY A 11 6.75 -22.95 7.17
CA GLY A 11 7.12 -24.13 6.39
C GLY A 11 7.99 -23.75 5.21
N GLY A 12 9.27 -24.12 5.27
CA GLY A 12 10.26 -23.82 4.23
C GLY A 12 9.82 -24.27 2.84
N SER A 13 10.03 -23.42 1.85
CA SER A 13 9.86 -23.79 0.44
C SER A 13 10.89 -23.08 -0.43
N GLU A 14 11.64 -23.88 -1.20
CA GLU A 14 12.24 -23.43 -2.45
C GLU A 14 11.11 -22.96 -3.37
N ILE A 15 11.04 -21.65 -3.65
CA ILE A 15 10.20 -21.13 -4.73
C ILE A 15 11.07 -20.25 -5.63
N LEU A 16 11.36 -20.85 -6.78
CA LEU A 16 12.08 -20.35 -7.93
C LEU A 16 11.48 -19.04 -8.48
N GLU A 17 12.35 -18.18 -9.01
CA GLU A 17 12.04 -16.92 -9.67
C GLU A 17 10.82 -16.99 -10.63
N GLN A 18 9.80 -16.17 -10.37
CA GLN A 18 8.89 -15.70 -11.41
C GLN A 18 8.58 -14.21 -11.25
N ARG A 19 9.29 -13.40 -12.04
CA ARG A 19 8.86 -12.05 -12.46
C ARG A 19 7.68 -12.16 -13.42
N ARG A 20 6.47 -12.47 -12.95
CA ARG A 20 5.24 -12.23 -13.72
C ARG A 20 4.16 -11.68 -12.80
N GLY A 21 3.75 -10.44 -13.09
CA GLY A 21 2.63 -9.79 -12.43
C GLY A 21 1.35 -10.60 -12.64
N PHE A 22 0.40 -10.42 -11.72
CA PHE A 22 -0.96 -10.90 -11.89
C PHE A 22 -1.54 -10.24 -13.16
N ASN A 23 -1.74 -11.04 -14.21
CA ASN A 23 -2.20 -10.57 -15.51
C ASN A 23 -3.65 -11.04 -15.71
N ASP A 24 -4.62 -10.17 -15.46
CA ASP A 24 -5.98 -10.44 -15.90
C ASP A 24 -6.05 -10.21 -17.41
N SER A 25 -5.85 -11.31 -18.13
CA SER A 25 -5.74 -11.33 -19.59
C SER A 25 -7.04 -10.90 -20.29
N SER A 26 -8.16 -10.84 -19.57
CA SER A 26 -9.46 -10.41 -20.08
C SER A 26 -9.65 -8.89 -20.09
N SER A 27 -8.99 -8.17 -19.18
CA SER A 27 -9.12 -6.71 -19.01
C SER A 27 -7.91 -5.91 -19.52
N GLY A 28 -6.82 -6.59 -19.90
CA GLY A 28 -5.57 -5.97 -20.39
C GLY A 28 -4.84 -5.17 -19.32
N LEU A 29 -5.08 -5.48 -18.05
CA LEU A 29 -4.54 -4.79 -16.90
C LEU A 29 -3.30 -5.51 -16.36
N THR A 30 -2.25 -4.74 -16.05
CA THR A 30 -0.99 -5.26 -15.50
C THR A 30 -0.62 -4.55 -14.22
N LEU A 31 -0.32 -5.33 -13.17
CA LEU A 31 0.18 -4.84 -11.89
C LEU A 31 1.72 -4.91 -11.85
N THR A 32 2.33 -3.81 -11.41
CA THR A 32 3.79 -3.68 -11.24
C THR A 32 4.12 -3.09 -9.88
N ILE A 33 5.19 -3.59 -9.25
CA ILE A 33 5.70 -3.10 -7.97
C ILE A 33 6.97 -2.31 -8.26
N HIS A 34 7.05 -1.10 -7.70
CA HIS A 34 8.19 -0.18 -7.85
C HIS A 34 8.85 0.05 -6.50
N LYS A 35 10.18 0.04 -6.46
CA LYS A 35 10.97 0.21 -5.22
C LYS A 35 11.14 1.67 -4.79
N GLY A 36 10.57 2.59 -5.54
CA GLY A 36 10.50 4.02 -5.24
C GLY A 36 9.84 4.79 -6.38
N LEU A 37 9.45 6.04 -6.12
CA LEU A 37 8.77 6.89 -7.09
C LEU A 37 9.65 7.19 -8.32
N GLN A 38 10.98 7.16 -8.20
CA GLN A 38 11.90 7.41 -9.31
C GLN A 38 11.78 6.41 -10.47
N GLU A 39 11.17 5.24 -10.24
CA GLU A 39 10.93 4.23 -11.28
C GLU A 39 9.65 4.51 -12.10
N ILE A 40 8.88 5.54 -11.71
CA ILE A 40 7.59 5.87 -12.30
C ILE A 40 7.67 7.26 -12.96
N ASP A 41 7.14 7.38 -14.18
CA ASP A 41 7.00 8.69 -14.83
C ASP A 41 6.09 9.62 -14.00
N SER A 42 6.60 10.81 -13.67
CA SER A 42 5.94 11.75 -12.77
C SER A 42 4.62 12.26 -13.33
N HIS A 43 4.55 12.50 -14.64
CA HIS A 43 3.32 12.92 -15.30
C HIS A 43 2.25 11.82 -15.20
N SER A 44 2.64 10.57 -15.43
CA SER A 44 1.75 9.40 -15.36
C SER A 44 1.24 9.12 -13.95
N TRP A 45 2.08 9.19 -12.93
CA TRP A 45 1.64 9.15 -11.54
C TRP A 45 0.63 10.26 -11.26
N ASN A 46 0.97 11.49 -11.63
CA ASN A 46 0.16 12.66 -11.38
C ASN A 46 -1.19 12.69 -12.13
N ARG A 47 -1.39 11.87 -13.17
CA ARG A 47 -2.69 11.71 -13.86
C ARG A 47 -3.72 10.93 -13.04
N VAL A 48 -3.29 10.05 -12.14
CA VAL A 48 -4.20 9.25 -11.28
C VAL A 48 -4.41 9.85 -9.89
N VAL A 49 -3.66 10.90 -9.55
CA VAL A 49 -3.78 11.64 -8.28
C VAL A 49 -4.87 12.71 -8.38
N PRO A 50 -5.88 12.72 -7.48
CA PRO A 50 -6.87 13.79 -7.42
C PRO A 50 -6.25 15.17 -7.19
N HIS A 51 -6.80 16.20 -7.84
CA HIS A 51 -6.22 17.55 -7.86
C HIS A 51 -6.07 18.21 -6.49
N ASP A 52 -6.92 17.85 -5.53
CA ASP A 52 -6.97 18.39 -4.16
C ASP A 52 -6.11 17.61 -3.16
N THR A 53 -5.24 16.72 -3.64
CA THR A 53 -4.40 15.86 -2.79
C THR A 53 -2.89 16.10 -3.01
N PRO A 54 -2.34 17.28 -2.61
CA PRO A 54 -0.95 17.62 -2.84
C PRO A 54 0.05 16.64 -2.22
N THR A 55 -0.34 15.98 -1.12
CA THR A 55 0.48 15.01 -0.38
C THR A 55 0.59 13.66 -1.08
N LEU A 56 -0.20 13.41 -2.12
CA LEU A 56 -0.12 12.21 -2.97
C LEU A 56 0.54 12.52 -4.31
N ARG A 57 0.87 13.78 -4.59
CA ARG A 57 1.57 14.17 -5.81
C ARG A 57 2.97 13.58 -5.83
N TYR A 58 3.45 13.29 -7.04
CA TYR A 58 4.78 12.72 -7.27
C TYR A 58 5.85 13.50 -6.51
N GLU A 59 5.82 14.83 -6.65
CA GLU A 59 6.82 15.74 -6.13
C GLU A 59 6.92 15.66 -4.59
N PHE A 60 5.80 15.50 -3.91
CA PHE A 60 5.76 15.38 -2.45
C PHE A 60 6.32 14.04 -1.98
N LEU A 61 5.83 12.93 -2.54
CA LEU A 61 6.28 11.59 -2.14
C LEU A 61 7.74 11.35 -2.50
N HIS A 62 8.15 11.73 -3.70
CA HIS A 62 9.53 11.64 -4.15
C HIS A 62 10.48 12.50 -3.29
N ALA A 63 10.04 13.68 -2.81
CA ALA A 63 10.84 14.48 -1.88
C ALA A 63 11.03 13.78 -0.53
N LEU A 64 10.03 13.05 -0.02
CA LEU A 64 10.19 12.26 1.21
C LEU A 64 11.19 11.11 1.04
N GLU A 65 11.18 10.44 -0.11
CA GLU A 65 12.12 9.36 -0.43
C GLU A 65 13.54 9.88 -0.64
N THR A 66 13.71 10.93 -1.44
CA THR A 66 15.04 11.47 -1.77
C THR A 66 15.70 12.28 -0.67
N SER A 67 14.92 12.80 0.29
CA SER A 67 15.46 13.48 1.47
C SER A 67 15.98 12.51 2.54
N GLY A 68 15.70 11.21 2.43
CA GLY A 68 15.99 10.22 3.46
C GLY A 68 14.97 10.20 4.62
N ALA A 69 13.87 10.95 4.54
CA ALA A 69 12.78 10.82 5.51
C ALA A 69 12.10 9.45 5.40
N VAL A 70 11.94 8.96 4.18
CA VAL A 70 11.43 7.63 3.85
C VAL A 70 12.59 6.79 3.33
N CYS A 71 13.21 6.02 4.22
CA CYS A 71 14.26 5.07 3.87
C CYS A 71 14.30 3.90 4.88
N ASP A 72 15.08 2.87 4.57
CA ASP A 72 15.19 1.68 5.42
C ASP A 72 15.64 2.02 6.86
N ASP A 73 16.54 3.00 7.03
CA ASP A 73 17.03 3.46 8.34
C ASP A 73 15.94 4.13 9.19
N THR A 74 14.93 4.74 8.57
CA THR A 74 13.75 5.29 9.26
C THR A 74 12.59 4.28 9.33
N GLY A 75 12.86 3.05 8.92
CA GLY A 75 11.91 1.94 8.92
C GLY A 75 10.80 2.09 7.90
N TRP A 76 11.08 2.75 6.77
CA TRP A 76 10.19 2.90 5.61
C TRP A 76 10.87 2.45 4.32
N SER A 77 10.42 1.35 3.74
CA SER A 77 10.92 0.88 2.44
C SER A 77 9.83 1.03 1.37
N PRO A 78 9.99 1.90 0.36
CA PRO A 78 8.97 2.08 -0.68
C PRO A 78 8.73 0.81 -1.50
N CYS A 79 7.46 0.53 -1.82
CA CYS A 79 7.03 -0.59 -2.64
C CYS A 79 5.71 -0.31 -3.37
N HIS A 80 5.64 0.83 -4.07
CA HIS A 80 4.41 1.31 -4.70
C HIS A 80 3.85 0.31 -5.71
N LEU A 81 2.53 0.12 -5.67
CA LEU A 81 1.82 -0.74 -6.60
C LEU A 81 1.20 0.13 -7.70
N THR A 82 1.52 -0.11 -8.96
CA THR A 82 0.87 0.55 -10.10
C THR A 82 0.06 -0.44 -10.92
N LEU A 83 -1.02 0.06 -11.50
CA LEU A 83 -1.89 -0.63 -12.44
C LEU A 83 -1.82 0.07 -13.79
N ALA A 84 -1.45 -0.66 -14.83
CA ALA A 84 -1.35 -0.14 -16.20
C ALA A 84 -2.32 -0.86 -17.14
N ARG A 85 -2.75 -0.16 -18.19
CA ARG A 85 -3.41 -0.74 -19.36
C ARG A 85 -2.55 -0.43 -20.58
N GLY A 86 -1.83 -1.42 -21.08
CA GLY A 86 -0.73 -1.16 -22.01
C GLY A 86 0.32 -0.26 -21.35
N ASP A 87 0.70 0.82 -22.03
CA ASP A 87 1.70 1.78 -21.51
C ASP A 87 1.11 2.87 -20.62
N ASP A 88 -0.22 2.93 -20.46
CA ASP A 88 -0.88 3.98 -19.70
C ASP A 88 -1.08 3.57 -18.24
N LEU A 89 -0.61 4.40 -17.31
CA LEU A 89 -0.81 4.21 -15.87
C LEU A 89 -2.24 4.63 -15.52
N VAL A 90 -3.05 3.64 -15.11
CA VAL A 90 -4.48 3.81 -14.86
C VAL A 90 -4.86 3.73 -13.39
N GLY A 91 -3.97 3.24 -12.53
CA GLY A 91 -4.14 3.32 -11.09
C GLY A 91 -2.84 3.11 -10.33
N ALA A 92 -2.85 3.45 -9.04
CA ALA A 92 -1.72 3.24 -8.15
C ALA A 92 -2.14 3.17 -6.68
N VAL A 93 -1.27 2.60 -5.85
CA VAL A 93 -1.33 2.66 -4.39
C VAL A 93 0.05 3.03 -3.87
N PRO A 94 0.19 4.12 -3.10
CA PRO A 94 1.43 4.41 -2.40
C PRO A 94 1.60 3.43 -1.24
N CYS A 95 2.60 2.56 -1.33
CA CYS A 95 2.83 1.48 -0.39
C CYS A 95 4.26 1.49 0.14
N TYR A 96 4.42 1.09 1.40
CA TYR A 96 5.70 1.00 2.08
C TYR A 96 5.74 -0.25 2.97
N LEU A 97 6.87 -0.94 3.02
CA LEU A 97 7.15 -1.88 4.10
C LEU A 97 7.58 -1.10 5.33
N LYS A 98 7.01 -1.45 6.48
CA LYS A 98 7.34 -0.88 7.77
C LYS A 98 8.01 -1.91 8.66
N SER A 99 9.19 -1.57 9.18
CA SER A 99 9.91 -2.37 10.19
C SER A 99 9.55 -2.00 11.64
N HIS A 100 8.82 -0.89 11.84
CA HIS A 100 8.28 -0.45 13.13
C HIS A 100 7.13 0.57 12.94
N SER A 101 6.27 0.81 13.95
CA SER A 101 5.15 1.77 13.84
C SER A 101 5.50 3.27 13.86
N TYR A 102 6.74 3.67 14.14
CA TYR A 102 7.08 5.11 14.16
C TYR A 102 6.84 5.77 12.80
N GLY A 103 6.27 6.99 12.83
CA GLY A 103 5.93 7.80 11.67
C GLY A 103 4.54 7.56 11.05
N GLU A 104 3.81 6.53 11.50
CA GLU A 104 2.49 6.17 10.94
C GLU A 104 1.31 6.88 11.62
N PHE A 105 1.55 7.49 12.79
CA PHE A 105 0.51 8.05 13.68
C PHE A 105 -0.55 7.04 14.17
N ILE A 106 -0.39 5.75 13.87
CA ILE A 106 -1.13 4.62 14.40
C ILE A 106 -0.11 3.62 14.94
N PHE A 107 -0.14 3.36 16.25
CA PHE A 107 0.85 2.50 16.90
C PHE A 107 0.32 1.08 17.12
N ASP A 108 1.12 0.09 16.77
CA ASP A 108 0.74 -1.33 16.82
C ASP A 108 1.43 -2.11 17.93
N TRP A 109 1.87 -1.44 18.99
CA TRP A 109 2.63 -2.05 20.09
C TRP A 109 1.91 -3.26 20.72
N ALA A 110 0.58 -3.19 20.86
CA ALA A 110 -0.21 -4.30 21.38
C ALA A 110 -0.18 -5.52 20.45
N TRP A 111 -0.26 -5.31 19.13
CA TRP A 111 -0.17 -6.38 18.13
C TRP A 111 1.24 -6.97 18.06
N ALA A 112 2.26 -6.12 18.00
CA ALA A 112 3.66 -6.55 18.02
C ALA A 112 3.97 -7.40 19.26
N ARG A 113 3.48 -6.99 20.43
CA ARG A 113 3.63 -7.76 21.67
C ARG A 113 2.90 -9.10 21.62
N ALA A 114 1.68 -9.16 21.08
CA ALA A 114 0.92 -10.40 20.95
C ALA A 114 1.64 -11.41 20.04
N TYR A 115 2.14 -10.95 18.89
CA TYR A 115 2.95 -11.78 17.97
C TYR A 115 4.20 -12.32 18.66
N GLN A 116 4.95 -11.45 19.35
CA GLN A 116 6.15 -11.85 20.09
C GLN A 116 5.83 -12.90 21.18
N GLN A 117 4.71 -12.75 21.90
CA GLN A 117 4.25 -13.72 22.90
C GLN A 117 3.89 -15.08 22.28
N SER A 118 3.56 -15.13 20.99
CA SER A 118 3.33 -16.35 20.23
C SER A 118 4.55 -16.83 19.45
N GLY A 119 5.72 -16.19 19.61
CA GLY A 119 6.95 -16.54 18.88
C GLY A 119 6.90 -16.22 17.38
N LEU A 120 6.05 -15.26 16.98
CA LEU A 120 5.91 -14.80 15.61
C LEU A 120 6.49 -13.39 15.45
N ASP A 121 6.98 -13.08 14.25
CA ASP A 121 7.43 -11.73 13.90
C ASP A 121 6.26 -10.89 13.39
N TYR A 122 6.09 -9.70 13.98
CA TYR A 122 5.06 -8.75 13.55
C TYR A 122 5.54 -7.84 12.41
N TYR A 123 6.84 -7.64 12.25
CA TYR A 123 7.40 -6.83 11.18
C TYR A 123 8.22 -7.70 10.22
N PRO A 124 8.28 -7.36 8.93
CA PRO A 124 7.66 -6.18 8.33
C PRO A 124 6.15 -6.35 8.10
N LYS A 125 5.46 -5.22 8.09
CA LYS A 125 4.07 -5.12 7.60
C LYS A 125 4.02 -4.23 6.36
N LEU A 126 3.03 -4.44 5.50
CA LEU A 126 2.77 -3.57 4.36
C LEU A 126 1.82 -2.45 4.76
N VAL A 127 2.13 -1.21 4.38
CA VAL A 127 1.30 -0.04 4.70
C VAL A 127 0.99 0.77 3.45
N ALA A 128 -0.30 0.98 3.18
CA ALA A 128 -0.79 1.96 2.20
C ALA A 128 -1.13 3.27 2.93
N ALA A 129 -0.28 4.29 2.76
CA ALA A 129 -0.36 5.55 3.48
C ALA A 129 0.38 6.68 2.76
N VAL A 130 0.20 7.91 3.26
CA VAL A 130 1.16 9.01 3.04
C VAL A 130 2.10 9.04 4.25
N PRO A 131 3.41 8.90 4.09
CA PRO A 131 4.34 8.93 5.21
C PRO A 131 4.27 10.25 5.98
N PHE A 132 4.37 10.16 7.31
CA PHE A 132 4.39 11.30 8.23
C PHE A 132 3.20 12.28 8.14
N THR A 133 2.12 11.89 7.45
CA THR A 133 0.99 12.78 7.14
C THR A 133 -0.33 12.08 7.48
N PRO A 134 -0.89 12.28 8.70
CA PRO A 134 -2.09 11.59 9.16
C PRO A 134 -3.38 12.23 8.60
N ILE A 135 -3.46 12.32 7.27
CA ILE A 135 -4.57 12.94 6.55
C ILE A 135 -5.46 11.89 5.89
N THR A 136 -6.76 12.02 6.10
CA THR A 136 -7.77 11.26 5.37
C THR A 136 -7.73 11.62 3.90
N GLY A 137 -7.61 10.61 3.04
CA GLY A 137 -7.53 10.80 1.60
C GLY A 137 -7.51 9.46 0.85
N PRO A 138 -7.52 9.51 -0.48
CA PRO A 138 -7.50 8.30 -1.29
C PRO A 138 -6.18 7.55 -1.08
N ARG A 139 -6.27 6.22 -1.04
CA ARG A 139 -5.14 5.29 -1.18
C ARG A 139 -5.26 4.47 -2.45
N LEU A 140 -6.46 4.35 -3.00
CA LEU A 140 -6.71 3.77 -4.32
C LEU A 140 -6.77 4.90 -5.37
N LEU A 141 -5.61 5.24 -5.92
CA LEU A 141 -5.48 6.21 -7.01
C LEU A 141 -5.96 5.57 -8.30
N THR A 142 -6.91 6.20 -8.98
CA THR A 142 -7.52 5.67 -10.20
C THR A 142 -7.69 6.79 -11.21
N HIS A 143 -7.40 6.51 -12.48
CA HIS A 143 -7.55 7.49 -13.54
C HIS A 143 -9.01 7.99 -13.62
N PRO A 144 -9.26 9.31 -13.61
CA PRO A 144 -10.60 9.88 -13.41
C PRO A 144 -11.58 9.63 -14.55
N ARG A 145 -11.08 9.26 -15.74
CA ARG A 145 -11.91 8.96 -16.93
C ARG A 145 -12.07 7.46 -17.20
N GLN A 146 -11.74 6.60 -16.23
CA GLN A 146 -11.82 5.15 -16.38
C GLN A 146 -12.71 4.54 -15.29
N ASP A 147 -13.07 3.27 -15.48
CA ASP A 147 -13.93 2.55 -14.55
C ASP A 147 -13.26 2.36 -13.20
N ARG A 148 -13.61 3.23 -12.24
CA ARG A 148 -13.08 3.19 -10.88
C ARG A 148 -13.39 1.88 -10.17
N GLU A 149 -14.54 1.25 -10.45
CA GLU A 149 -14.95 0.03 -9.76
C GLU A 149 -14.01 -1.13 -10.11
N LEU A 150 -13.74 -1.31 -11.40
CA LEU A 150 -12.76 -2.28 -11.90
C LEU A 150 -11.36 -1.97 -11.33
N LEU A 151 -10.89 -0.74 -11.51
CA LEU A 151 -9.52 -0.37 -11.16
C LEU A 151 -9.25 -0.49 -9.65
N ALA A 152 -10.13 0.04 -8.81
CA ALA A 152 -9.99 -0.02 -7.36
C ALA A 152 -10.03 -1.48 -6.86
N SER A 153 -10.96 -2.29 -7.37
CA SER A 153 -11.04 -3.72 -7.02
C SER A 153 -9.75 -4.46 -7.41
N THR A 154 -9.24 -4.25 -8.63
CA THR A 154 -7.97 -4.84 -9.07
C THR A 154 -6.79 -4.41 -8.19
N LEU A 155 -6.74 -3.14 -7.76
CA LEU A 155 -5.70 -2.65 -6.85
C LEU A 155 -5.77 -3.32 -5.47
N VAL A 156 -6.96 -3.50 -4.88
CA VAL A 156 -7.09 -4.16 -3.56
C VAL A 156 -6.71 -5.64 -3.65
N HIS A 157 -7.13 -6.34 -4.71
CA HIS A 157 -6.65 -7.70 -4.99
C HIS A 157 -5.12 -7.73 -5.13
N GLY A 158 -4.56 -6.76 -5.86
CA GLY A 158 -3.12 -6.60 -6.02
C GLY A 158 -2.39 -6.38 -4.69
N LEU A 159 -2.95 -5.58 -3.76
CA LEU A 159 -2.39 -5.40 -2.42
C LEU A 159 -2.35 -6.71 -1.64
N ARG A 160 -3.44 -7.50 -1.67
CA ARG A 160 -3.48 -8.82 -1.01
C ARG A 160 -2.40 -9.76 -1.57
N SER A 161 -2.29 -9.85 -2.90
CA SER A 161 -1.25 -10.67 -3.54
C SER A 161 0.15 -10.15 -3.26
N LEU A 162 0.34 -8.83 -3.18
CA LEU A 162 1.60 -8.21 -2.82
C LEU A 162 2.01 -8.59 -1.39
N GLY A 163 1.10 -8.49 -0.43
CA GLY A 163 1.38 -8.87 0.96
C GLY A 163 1.76 -10.34 1.09
N GLN A 164 1.09 -11.24 0.37
CA GLN A 164 1.46 -12.66 0.31
C GLN A 164 2.85 -12.87 -0.30
N LYS A 165 3.16 -12.17 -1.40
CA LYS A 165 4.46 -12.30 -2.09
C LYS A 165 5.63 -11.77 -1.26
N LEU A 166 5.39 -10.71 -0.49
CA LEU A 166 6.39 -10.11 0.40
C LEU A 166 6.47 -10.80 1.76
N ASP A 167 5.63 -11.81 1.99
CA ASP A 167 5.51 -12.53 3.26
C ASP A 167 5.43 -11.58 4.47
N VAL A 168 4.60 -10.55 4.37
CA VAL A 168 4.38 -9.62 5.49
C VAL A 168 3.43 -10.24 6.51
N SER A 169 3.47 -9.77 7.75
CA SER A 169 2.55 -10.22 8.81
C SER A 169 1.11 -9.71 8.57
N SER A 170 0.99 -8.50 8.03
CA SER A 170 -0.26 -7.81 7.77
C SER A 170 -0.16 -6.71 6.72
N ILE A 171 -1.31 -6.29 6.19
CA ILE A 171 -1.47 -5.13 5.30
C ILE A 171 -2.35 -4.11 6.01
N HIS A 172 -1.89 -2.86 6.11
CA HIS A 172 -2.60 -1.77 6.78
C HIS A 172 -2.86 -0.63 5.79
N CYS A 173 -4.12 -0.22 5.67
CA CYS A 173 -4.54 0.92 4.87
C CYS A 173 -4.99 2.05 5.79
N LEU A 174 -4.22 3.14 5.83
CA LEU A 174 -4.34 4.19 6.83
C LEU A 174 -5.07 5.42 6.27
N PHE A 175 -5.96 5.99 7.09
CA PHE A 175 -6.69 7.22 6.80
C PHE A 175 -7.44 7.18 5.45
N LEU A 176 -8.17 6.08 5.20
CA LEU A 176 -8.99 5.90 4.00
C LEU A 176 -10.21 6.83 3.99
N THR A 177 -10.62 7.25 2.79
CA THR A 177 -11.94 7.84 2.55
C THR A 177 -13.03 6.77 2.62
N GLU A 178 -14.27 7.17 2.91
CA GLU A 178 -15.44 6.28 2.82
C GLU A 178 -15.58 5.62 1.44
N SER A 179 -15.20 6.34 0.38
CA SER A 179 -15.21 5.83 -0.98
C SER A 179 -14.20 4.71 -1.24
N ASP A 180 -13.09 4.67 -0.51
CA ASP A 180 -12.10 3.59 -0.61
C ASP A 180 -12.47 2.40 0.27
N ILE A 181 -13.05 2.65 1.46
CA ILE A 181 -13.40 1.62 2.46
C ILE A 181 -14.18 0.45 1.85
N ARG A 182 -15.16 0.74 1.00
CA ARG A 182 -16.03 -0.30 0.40
C ARG A 182 -15.27 -1.39 -0.37
N TYR A 183 -14.12 -1.04 -0.96
CA TYR A 183 -13.31 -1.97 -1.74
C TYR A 183 -12.49 -2.92 -0.87
N PHE A 184 -12.21 -2.54 0.37
CA PHE A 184 -11.47 -3.38 1.32
C PHE A 184 -12.39 -4.37 2.03
N GLN A 185 -13.65 -3.98 2.27
CA GLN A 185 -14.66 -4.82 2.95
C GLN A 185 -14.93 -6.16 2.25
N THR A 186 -14.64 -6.27 0.96
CA THR A 186 -14.89 -7.48 0.16
C THR A 186 -13.76 -8.52 0.23
N LEU A 187 -12.63 -8.21 0.88
CA LEU A 187 -11.41 -9.04 0.85
C LEU A 187 -10.84 -9.36 2.24
N ASP A 188 -11.71 -9.61 3.21
CA ASP A 188 -11.36 -9.99 4.59
C ASP A 188 -10.59 -8.91 5.37
N PHE A 189 -10.48 -7.68 4.84
CA PHE A 189 -9.95 -6.57 5.60
C PHE A 189 -10.92 -6.20 6.72
N ILE A 190 -10.38 -6.00 7.90
CA ILE A 190 -11.12 -5.68 9.11
C ILE A 190 -10.96 -4.18 9.38
N ASP A 191 -12.07 -3.52 9.70
CA ASP A 191 -12.01 -2.15 10.19
C ASP A 191 -11.42 -2.11 11.60
N ARG A 192 -10.46 -1.22 11.78
CA ARG A 192 -9.85 -0.86 13.04
C ARG A 192 -10.10 0.61 13.29
N THR A 193 -10.97 0.87 14.25
CA THR A 193 -11.23 2.20 14.76
C THR A 193 -10.10 2.65 15.70
N SER A 194 -9.73 3.93 15.61
CA SER A 194 -8.81 4.59 16.54
C SER A 194 -9.28 6.02 16.77
N ASN A 195 -8.82 6.66 17.84
CA ASN A 195 -9.18 8.03 18.17
C ASN A 195 -8.10 9.01 17.68
N GLN A 196 -8.50 10.07 16.98
CA GLN A 196 -7.63 11.17 16.61
C GLN A 196 -8.02 12.40 17.43
N PHE A 197 -7.06 12.97 18.15
CA PHE A 197 -7.26 14.20 18.92
C PHE A 197 -6.76 15.40 18.11
N HIS A 198 -7.58 16.44 18.05
CA HIS A 198 -7.31 17.71 17.37
C HIS A 198 -7.39 18.79 18.45
N TRP A 199 -6.41 19.69 18.50
CA TRP A 199 -6.30 20.76 19.49
C TRP A 199 -6.23 22.12 18.81
#